data_AF-A0A7S2DF21-F1
#
_entry.id   AF-A0A7S2DF21-F1
#
_cell.length_a   1.000
_cell.length_b   1.000
_cell.length_c   1.000
_cell.angle_alpha   90.00
_cell.angle_beta   90.00
_cell.angle_gamma   90.00
#
_symmetry.space_group_name_H-M   'P 1'
#
loop_
_entity.id
_entity.type
_entity.pdbx_description
1 polymer ?
#
loop_
_entity_poly.entity_id
_entity_poly.type
_entity_poly.pdbx_seq_one_letter_code
_entity_poly.pdbx_strand_id
1 'polypeptide(L)'
;GLEAWVTSRGGVINGIEVHQFEGMGRGLLATSSLNAKDVVLSIPIDTIICRETAVKSAKQDAVRYLYEDIRLEEDVIALFLMRERAMGTESEWYPYIASLPEYVPQAAYFPSKVLELGQDRVFMQQAGDRRIEINKRFTKLQENLE
;
A
#
# COMPACT_ATOMS: atom_id res chain seq x y z
N GLY A 1 6.76 -13.63 -9.82
CA GLY A 1 7.25 -12.33 -9.34
C GLY A 1 6.22 -11.25 -9.63
N LEU A 2 6.45 -10.03 -9.15
CA LEU A 2 5.56 -8.89 -9.36
C LEU A 2 5.36 -8.59 -10.85
N GLU A 3 6.41 -8.70 -11.65
CA GLU A 3 6.41 -8.41 -13.08
C GLU A 3 5.51 -9.38 -13.85
N ALA A 4 5.66 -10.68 -13.58
CA ALA A 4 4.81 -11.70 -14.18
C ALA A 4 3.32 -11.48 -13.82
N TRP A 5 3.05 -11.03 -12.59
CA TRP A 5 1.70 -10.71 -12.14
C TRP A 5 1.12 -9.50 -12.88
N VAL A 6 1.87 -8.39 -12.99
CA VAL A 6 1.48 -7.21 -13.76
C VAL A 6 1.16 -7.59 -15.22
N THR A 7 2.05 -8.34 -15.88
CA THR A 7 1.85 -8.78 -17.26
C THR A 7 0.63 -9.70 -17.40
N SER A 8 0.41 -10.62 -16.45
CA SER A 8 -0.76 -11.51 -16.46
C SER A 8 -2.09 -10.76 -16.36
N ARG A 9 -2.09 -9.55 -15.80
CA ARG A 9 -3.26 -8.68 -15.70
C ARG A 9 -3.41 -7.70 -16.88
N GLY A 10 -2.58 -7.82 -17.91
CA GLY A 10 -2.61 -6.95 -19.09
C GLY A 10 -1.74 -5.69 -18.97
N GLY A 11 -0.90 -5.62 -17.94
CA GLY A 11 0.13 -4.58 -17.84
C GLY A 11 1.25 -4.78 -18.84
N VAL A 12 1.98 -3.70 -19.11
CA VAL A 12 3.14 -3.68 -20.00
C VAL A 12 4.36 -3.33 -19.18
N ILE A 13 5.43 -4.10 -19.32
CA ILE A 13 6.74 -3.83 -18.71
C ILE A 13 7.79 -4.00 -19.81
N ASN A 14 8.50 -2.93 -20.13
CA ASN A 14 9.48 -2.90 -21.23
C ASN A 14 10.79 -2.26 -20.77
N GLY A 15 11.90 -2.98 -20.95
CA GLY A 15 13.25 -2.43 -20.75
C GLY A 15 13.56 -2.03 -19.30
N ILE A 16 12.81 -2.55 -18.32
CA ILE A 16 13.00 -2.29 -16.90
C ILE A 16 12.81 -3.58 -16.07
N GLU A 17 13.41 -3.62 -14.88
CA GLU A 17 13.22 -4.67 -13.88
C GLU A 17 13.18 -4.09 -12.46
N VAL A 18 12.62 -4.84 -11.51
CA VAL A 18 12.74 -4.49 -10.09
C VAL A 18 14.16 -4.79 -9.62
N HIS A 19 14.81 -3.79 -9.03
CA HIS A 19 16.18 -3.90 -8.55
C HIS A 19 16.33 -3.36 -7.13
N GLN A 20 17.24 -3.94 -6.34
CA GLN A 20 17.58 -3.46 -5.01
C GLN A 20 18.80 -2.54 -5.10
N PHE A 21 18.60 -1.25 -4.82
CA PHE A 21 19.67 -0.26 -4.77
C PHE A 21 20.20 -0.13 -3.35
N GLU A 22 21.52 -0.19 -3.21
CA GLU A 22 22.19 0.01 -1.92
C GLU A 22 21.87 1.40 -1.36
N GLY A 23 21.44 1.46 -0.10
CA GLY A 23 21.08 2.71 0.58
C GLY A 23 19.74 3.34 0.17
N MET A 24 19.11 2.94 -0.94
CA MET A 24 17.84 3.52 -1.43
C MET A 24 16.64 2.58 -1.33
N GLY A 25 16.87 1.26 -1.27
CA GLY A 25 15.78 0.29 -1.27
C GLY A 25 15.49 -0.27 -2.66
N ARG A 26 14.29 -0.84 -2.83
CA ARG A 26 13.83 -1.35 -4.13
C ARG A 26 13.41 -0.21 -5.04
N GLY A 27 13.78 -0.30 -6.31
CA GLY A 27 13.40 0.62 -7.37
C GLY A 27 13.32 -0.09 -8.72
N LEU A 28 13.30 0.70 -9.81
CA LEU A 28 13.30 0.19 -11.18
C LEU A 28 14.65 0.48 -11.84
N LEU A 29 15.25 -0.54 -12.45
CA LEU A 29 16.49 -0.44 -13.21
C LEU A 29 16.20 -0.64 -14.69
N ALA A 30 16.78 0.20 -15.55
CA ALA A 30 16.72 0.01 -16.99
C ALA A 30 17.60 -1.18 -17.42
N THR A 31 17.03 -2.12 -18.17
CA THR A 31 17.72 -3.30 -18.72
C THR A 31 18.13 -3.10 -20.19
N SER A 32 17.69 -2.01 -20.80
CA SER A 32 18.07 -1.58 -22.14
C SER A 32 18.12 -0.05 -22.23
N SER A 33 18.61 0.49 -23.34
CA SER A 33 18.52 1.92 -23.62
C SER A 33 17.06 2.36 -23.72
N LEU A 34 16.72 3.45 -23.06
CA LEU A 34 15.40 4.07 -23.06
C LEU A 34 15.48 5.48 -23.65
N ASN A 35 14.48 5.86 -24.45
CA ASN A 35 14.35 7.20 -25.02
C ASN A 35 13.23 7.98 -24.33
N ALA A 36 13.29 9.30 -24.44
CA ALA A 36 12.20 10.15 -23.99
C ALA A 36 10.90 9.77 -24.72
N LYS A 37 9.81 9.64 -23.95
CA LYS A 37 8.46 9.22 -24.38
C LYS A 37 8.27 7.72 -24.63
N ASP A 38 9.26 6.87 -24.34
CA ASP A 38 9.05 5.42 -24.34
C ASP A 38 8.06 5.02 -23.24
N VAL A 39 7.12 4.13 -23.57
CA VAL A 39 6.22 3.53 -22.60
C VAL A 39 6.90 2.30 -21.99
N VAL A 40 7.51 2.50 -20.84
CA VAL A 40 8.23 1.44 -20.09
C VAL A 40 7.33 0.67 -19.13
N LEU A 41 6.24 1.29 -18.69
CA LEU A 41 5.27 0.69 -17.77
C LEU A 41 3.86 1.16 -18.12
N SER A 42 2.92 0.23 -18.23
CA SER A 42 1.49 0.51 -18.30
C SER A 42 0.75 -0.40 -17.32
N ILE A 43 -0.12 0.19 -16.50
CA ILE A 43 -0.86 -0.51 -15.44
C ILE A 43 -2.36 -0.41 -15.74
N PRO A 44 -3.07 -1.54 -15.91
CA PRO A 44 -4.51 -1.53 -16.14
C PRO A 44 -5.28 -1.02 -14.92
N ILE A 45 -6.37 -0.28 -15.15
CA ILE A 45 -7.09 0.39 -14.06
C ILE A 45 -7.68 -0.58 -13.03
N ASP A 46 -8.02 -1.80 -13.43
CA ASP A 46 -8.56 -2.85 -12.56
C ASP A 46 -7.50 -3.49 -11.65
N THR A 47 -6.23 -3.12 -11.82
CA THR A 47 -5.11 -3.47 -10.92
C THR A 47 -4.77 -2.37 -9.94
N ILE A 48 -5.47 -1.23 -9.98
CA ILE A 48 -5.31 -0.15 -9.00
C ILE A 48 -6.13 -0.48 -7.77
N ILE A 49 -5.54 -0.32 -6.58
CA ILE A 49 -6.26 -0.49 -5.32
C ILE A 49 -7.01 0.82 -5.01
N CYS A 50 -8.33 0.76 -5.14
CA CYS A 50 -9.26 1.82 -4.76
C CYS A 50 -10.53 1.22 -4.14
N ARG A 51 -11.47 2.07 -3.72
CA ARG A 51 -12.75 1.62 -3.16
C ARG A 51 -13.50 0.73 -4.14
N GLU A 52 -13.55 1.08 -5.41
CA GLU A 52 -14.27 0.30 -6.42
C GLU A 52 -13.71 -1.12 -6.53
N THR A 53 -12.39 -1.28 -6.52
CA THR A 53 -11.76 -2.61 -6.55
C THR A 53 -11.94 -3.36 -5.23
N ALA A 54 -11.91 -2.68 -4.08
CA ALA A 54 -12.14 -3.29 -2.78
C ALA A 54 -13.57 -3.83 -2.64
N VAL A 55 -14.56 -3.03 -3.03
CA VAL A 55 -15.97 -3.42 -3.07
C VAL A 55 -16.18 -4.57 -4.07
N LYS A 56 -15.49 -4.55 -5.22
CA LYS A 56 -15.56 -5.63 -6.22
C LYS A 56 -14.93 -6.95 -5.74
N SER A 57 -13.81 -6.90 -5.01
CA SER A 57 -13.15 -8.11 -4.50
C SER A 57 -13.93 -8.76 -3.35
N ALA A 58 -14.70 -7.96 -2.59
CA ALA A 58 -15.49 -8.40 -1.45
C ALA A 58 -16.93 -8.81 -1.79
N LYS A 59 -17.27 -9.09 -3.05
CA LYS A 59 -18.66 -9.29 -3.51
C LYS A 59 -19.52 -10.26 -2.68
N GLN A 60 -18.92 -11.32 -2.14
CA GLN A 60 -19.61 -12.33 -1.32
C GLN A 60 -19.15 -12.32 0.14
N ASP A 61 -18.36 -11.31 0.52
CA ASP A 61 -17.73 -11.24 1.83
C ASP A 61 -18.60 -10.44 2.80
N ALA A 62 -18.67 -10.88 4.05
CA ALA A 62 -19.37 -10.19 5.11
C ALA A 62 -18.80 -8.78 5.33
N VAL A 63 -17.53 -8.53 4.98
CA VAL A 63 -16.90 -7.20 5.16
C VAL A 63 -17.22 -6.20 4.05
N ARG A 64 -18.01 -6.56 3.02
CA ARG A 64 -18.32 -5.67 1.90
C ARG A 64 -18.87 -4.32 2.35
N TYR A 65 -19.82 -4.34 3.29
CA TYR A 65 -20.50 -3.13 3.76
C TYR A 65 -19.51 -2.14 4.41
N LEU A 66 -18.41 -2.64 4.99
CA LEU A 66 -17.38 -1.78 5.59
C LEU A 66 -16.69 -0.93 4.52
N TYR A 67 -16.39 -1.51 3.35
CA TYR A 67 -15.83 -0.72 2.24
C TYR A 67 -16.79 0.33 1.69
N GLU A 68 -18.10 0.15 1.88
CA GLU A 68 -19.12 1.11 1.47
C GLU A 68 -19.32 2.21 2.53
N ASP A 69 -19.27 1.86 3.83
CA ASP A 69 -19.54 2.78 4.96
C ASP A 69 -18.32 3.63 5.38
N ILE A 70 -17.11 3.08 5.30
CA ILE A 70 -15.88 3.80 5.68
C ILE A 70 -15.78 5.08 4.86
N ARG A 71 -15.68 6.24 5.52
CA ARG A 71 -15.64 7.54 4.82
C ARG A 71 -14.30 7.88 4.21
N LEU A 72 -13.20 7.43 4.82
CA LEU A 72 -11.85 7.80 4.41
C LEU A 72 -11.27 6.74 3.46
N GLU A 73 -10.80 7.17 2.29
CA GLU A 73 -10.20 6.27 1.30
C GLU A 73 -8.96 5.53 1.83
N GLU A 74 -8.16 6.18 2.68
CA GLU A 74 -6.99 5.56 3.31
C GLU A 74 -7.36 4.38 4.21
N ASP A 75 -8.49 4.46 4.92
CA ASP A 75 -8.97 3.38 5.78
C ASP A 75 -9.55 2.22 4.95
N VAL A 76 -10.20 2.51 3.81
CA VAL A 76 -10.64 1.50 2.82
C VAL A 76 -9.46 0.73 2.26
N ILE A 77 -8.41 1.44 1.83
CA ILE A 77 -7.19 0.84 1.28
C ILE A 77 -6.48 0.02 2.35
N ALA A 78 -6.39 0.52 3.58
CA ALA A 78 -5.78 -0.22 4.69
C ALA A 78 -6.54 -1.52 4.99
N LEU A 79 -7.87 -1.47 5.09
CA LEU A 79 -8.70 -2.67 5.31
C LEU A 79 -8.55 -3.68 4.17
N PHE A 80 -8.55 -3.20 2.93
CA PHE A 80 -8.33 -4.04 1.76
C PHE A 80 -6.99 -4.78 1.84
N LEU A 81 -5.90 -4.04 2.11
CA LEU A 81 -4.57 -4.62 2.23
C LEU A 81 -4.48 -5.64 3.37
N MET A 82 -5.10 -5.36 4.52
CA MET A 82 -5.13 -6.29 5.66
C MET A 82 -5.85 -7.59 5.31
N ARG A 83 -7.04 -7.51 4.69
CA ARG A 83 -7.82 -8.67 4.26
C ARG A 83 -7.07 -9.53 3.24
N GLU A 84 -6.63 -8.91 2.15
CA GLU A 84 -5.92 -9.62 1.08
C GLU A 84 -4.59 -10.22 1.58
N ARG A 85 -3.90 -9.54 2.51
CA ARG A 85 -2.71 -10.10 3.17
C ARG A 85 -3.04 -11.32 4.02
N ALA A 86 -4.16 -11.32 4.74
CA ALA A 86 -4.59 -12.44 5.57
C ALA A 86 -4.93 -13.70 4.75
N MET A 87 -5.39 -13.53 3.51
CA MET A 87 -5.64 -14.63 2.57
C MET A 87 -4.34 -15.27 2.03
N GLY A 88 -3.18 -14.63 2.20
CA GLY A 88 -1.90 -15.15 1.74
C GLY A 88 -1.90 -15.45 0.24
N THR A 89 -1.41 -16.61 -0.17
CA THR A 89 -1.31 -17.02 -1.58
C THR A 89 -2.65 -17.24 -2.28
N GLU A 90 -3.76 -17.29 -1.54
CA GLU A 90 -5.11 -17.37 -2.11
C GLU A 90 -5.59 -16.01 -2.62
N SER A 91 -4.98 -14.91 -2.15
CA SER A 91 -5.26 -13.58 -2.69
C SER A 91 -4.68 -13.44 -4.09
N GLU A 92 -5.49 -12.98 -5.03
CA GLU A 92 -5.00 -12.62 -6.35
C GLU A 92 -4.04 -11.40 -6.31
N TRP A 93 -3.98 -10.66 -5.20
CA TRP A 93 -3.11 -9.51 -4.96
C TRP A 93 -1.82 -9.90 -4.24
N TYR A 94 -1.65 -11.18 -3.89
CA TYR A 94 -0.49 -11.68 -3.18
C TYR A 94 0.85 -11.23 -3.78
N PRO A 95 1.09 -11.28 -5.11
CA PRO A 95 2.39 -10.86 -5.67
C PRO A 95 2.70 -9.38 -5.44
N TYR A 96 1.68 -8.52 -5.44
CA TYR A 96 1.84 -7.11 -5.10
C TYR A 96 2.09 -6.92 -3.60
N ILE A 97 1.27 -7.53 -2.75
CA ILE A 97 1.38 -7.39 -1.30
C ILE A 97 2.71 -7.95 -0.78
N ALA A 98 3.17 -9.09 -1.29
CA ALA A 98 4.47 -9.67 -0.97
C ALA A 98 5.66 -8.80 -1.43
N SER A 99 5.44 -7.90 -2.39
CA SER A 99 6.45 -6.94 -2.86
C SER A 99 6.52 -5.65 -2.03
N LEU A 100 5.56 -5.41 -1.13
CA LEU A 100 5.55 -4.22 -0.28
C LEU A 100 6.68 -4.26 0.76
N PRO A 101 7.16 -3.10 1.23
CA PRO A 101 8.11 -3.07 2.33
C PRO A 101 7.44 -3.52 3.63
N GLU A 102 8.17 -4.27 4.46
CA GLU A 102 7.71 -4.65 5.80
C GLU A 102 7.68 -3.45 6.76
N TYR A 103 8.52 -2.45 6.50
CA TYR A 103 8.65 -1.25 7.31
C TYR A 103 8.76 0.00 6.43
N VAL A 104 7.96 1.00 6.77
CA VAL A 104 8.05 2.34 6.18
C VAL A 104 8.45 3.31 7.30
N PRO A 105 9.58 4.04 7.17
CA PRO A 105 10.07 4.94 8.22
C PRO A 105 9.23 6.23 8.29
N GLN A 106 7.98 6.12 8.69
CA GLN A 106 7.10 7.26 8.92
C GLN A 106 7.26 7.74 10.36
N ALA A 107 7.39 9.06 10.56
CA ALA A 107 7.58 9.65 11.89
C ALA A 107 6.48 9.26 12.90
N ALA A 108 5.25 9.05 12.40
CA ALA A 108 4.13 8.55 13.20
C ALA A 108 4.42 7.20 13.89
N TYR A 109 5.38 6.40 13.42
CA TYR A 109 5.77 5.11 14.03
C TYR A 109 7.05 5.19 14.88
N PHE A 110 7.73 6.33 14.96
CA PHE A 110 8.98 6.43 15.71
C PHE A 110 8.74 6.39 17.23
N PRO A 111 9.58 5.71 18.03
CA PRO A 111 9.45 5.77 19.49
C PRO A 111 9.41 7.21 20.00
N SER A 112 8.64 7.50 21.06
CA SER A 112 8.49 8.87 21.58
C SER A 112 9.85 9.52 21.89
N LYS A 113 10.80 8.76 22.43
CA LYS A 113 12.18 9.19 22.68
C LYS A 113 12.88 9.72 21.42
N VAL A 114 12.59 9.15 20.25
CA VAL A 114 13.17 9.59 18.97
C VAL A 114 12.51 10.89 18.51
N LEU A 115 11.18 11.02 18.67
CA LEU A 115 10.47 12.26 18.36
C LEU A 115 10.92 13.43 19.25
N GLU A 116 11.23 13.17 20.52
CA GLU A 116 11.74 14.17 21.47
C GLU A 116 13.11 14.73 21.09
N LEU A 117 13.90 14.01 20.28
CA LEU A 117 15.17 14.50 19.73
C LEU A 117 14.96 15.49 18.56
N GLY A 118 13.73 15.59 18.06
CA GLY A 118 13.37 16.48 16.96
C GLY A 118 13.53 17.95 17.32
N GLN A 119 14.21 18.70 16.45
CA GLN A 119 14.38 20.15 16.63
C GLN A 119 13.10 20.94 16.28
N ASP A 120 12.31 20.42 15.33
CA ASP A 120 11.04 21.03 14.92
C ASP A 120 9.89 20.52 15.80
N ARG A 121 9.48 21.35 16.76
CA ARG A 121 8.39 21.02 17.69
C ARG A 121 7.04 20.85 16.99
N VAL A 122 6.78 21.62 15.93
CA VAL A 122 5.49 21.55 15.22
C VAL A 122 5.39 20.23 14.47
N PHE A 123 6.46 19.86 13.75
CA PHE A 123 6.52 18.58 13.06
C PHE A 123 6.39 17.40 14.05
N MET A 124 7.07 17.45 15.20
CA MET A 124 6.99 16.37 16.18
C MET A 124 5.60 16.26 16.82
N GLN A 125 4.93 17.39 17.05
CA GLN A 125 3.53 17.39 17.50
C GLN A 125 2.62 16.76 16.44
N GLN A 126 2.76 17.13 15.16
CA GLN A 126 1.97 16.54 14.06
C GLN A 126 2.19 15.04 13.92
N ALA A 127 3.43 14.56 14.09
CA ALA A 127 3.74 13.13 14.09
C ALA A 127 3.05 12.40 15.26
N GLY A 128 3.04 13.00 16.45
CA GLY A 128 2.33 12.51 17.62
C GLY A 128 0.81 12.47 17.43
N ASP A 129 0.22 13.55 16.93
CA ASP A 129 -1.21 13.66 16.65
C ASP A 129 -1.65 12.63 15.60
N ARG A 130 -0.84 12.44 14.55
CA ARG A 130 -1.10 11.42 13.52
C ARG A 130 -1.09 10.00 14.10
N ARG A 131 -0.19 9.69 15.05
CA ARG A 131 -0.18 8.39 15.75
C ARG A 131 -1.48 8.17 16.53
N ILE A 132 -1.92 9.18 17.28
CA ILE A 132 -3.16 9.10 18.06
C ILE A 132 -4.36 8.90 17.12
N GLU A 133 -4.39 9.64 16.02
CA GLU A 133 -5.45 9.54 15.02
C GLU A 133 -5.52 8.14 14.38
N ILE A 134 -4.40 7.58 13.93
CA ILE A 134 -4.33 6.24 13.34
C ILE A 134 -4.85 5.19 14.34
N ASN A 135 -4.39 5.24 15.58
CA ASN A 135 -4.84 4.29 16.62
C ASN A 135 -6.35 4.41 16.88
N LYS A 136 -6.88 5.64 16.98
CA LYS A 136 -8.31 5.86 17.17
C LYS A 136 -9.14 5.29 16.03
N ARG A 137 -8.70 5.46 14.78
CA ARG A 137 -9.38 4.92 13.60
C ARG A 137 -9.30 3.40 13.56
N PHE A 138 -8.15 2.82 13.89
CA PHE A 138 -7.98 1.38 13.99
C PHE A 138 -8.93 0.76 15.03
N THR A 139 -9.02 1.33 16.23
CA THR A 139 -9.96 0.85 17.26
C THR A 139 -11.41 0.92 16.77
N LYS A 140 -11.80 2.02 16.12
CA LYS A 140 -13.16 2.16 15.56
C LYS A 140 -13.47 1.12 14.47
N LEU A 141 -12.50 0.80 13.61
CA LEU A 141 -12.65 -0.26 12.62
C LEU A 141 -12.81 -1.63 13.27
N GLN A 142 -12.09 -1.89 14.37
CA GLN A 142 -12.20 -3.13 15.12
C GLN A 142 -13.59 -3.30 15.76
N GLU A 143 -14.13 -2.24 16.36
CA GLU A 143 -15.49 -2.25 16.95
C GLU A 143 -16.58 -2.58 15.91
N ASN A 144 -16.36 -2.21 14.64
CA ASN A 144 -17.29 -2.51 13.55
C ASN A 144 -17.16 -3.94 12.99
N LEU A 145 -16.14 -4.70 13.41
CA LEU A 145 -15.91 -6.08 12.98
C LEU A 145 -16.43 -7.13 13.98
N GLU A 146 -16.79 -6.71 15.20
CA GLU A 146 -17.42 -7.53 16.26
C GLU A 146 -18.95 -7.55 16.17
#